data_AF-A0A519XVC6-F1
#
_entry.id   AF-A0A519XVC6-F1
#
_cell.length_a   1.000
_cell.length_b   1.000
_cell.length_c   1.000
_cell.angle_alpha   90.00
_cell.angle_beta   90.00
_cell.angle_gamma   90.00
#
_symmetry.space_group_name_H-M   'P 1'
#
loop_
_entity.id
_entity.type
_entity.pdbx_description
1 polymer ?
#
loop_
_entity_poly.entity_id
_entity_poly.type
_entity_poly.pdbx_seq_one_letter_code
_entity_poly.pdbx_strand_id
1 'polypeptide(L)'
;VSNETILNNIKSMAELAKKNHIKVILCKYLPVYEYPWNKSLKGTAEQIIALNAAIVDYAESKNLTVLDYFTPLVDERNGQKAEYTTDGVHPNLAGYKVMEVVTDAAIKKTIGK
;
A
#
# COMPACT_ATOMS: atom_id res chain seq x y z
N VAL A 1 -9.60 -7.92 -12.50
CA VAL A 1 -8.25 -7.38 -12.78
C VAL A 1 -7.26 -8.22 -12.00
N SER A 2 -6.12 -8.63 -12.58
CA SER A 2 -5.11 -9.45 -11.89
C SER A 2 -4.06 -8.59 -11.20
N ASN A 3 -3.38 -9.15 -10.19
CA ASN A 3 -2.23 -8.49 -9.55
C ASN A 3 -1.11 -8.15 -10.54
N GLU A 4 -0.91 -8.98 -11.57
CA GLU A 4 0.05 -8.71 -12.64
C GLU A 4 -0.31 -7.42 -13.40
N THR A 5 -1.57 -7.27 -13.82
CA THR A 5 -2.03 -6.05 -14.49
C THR A 5 -1.86 -4.82 -13.61
N ILE A 6 -2.21 -4.92 -12.32
CA ILE A 6 -2.06 -3.82 -11.36
C ILE A 6 -0.58 -3.45 -11.20
N LEU A 7 0.29 -4.44 -11.01
CA LEU A 7 1.72 -4.22 -10.86
C LEU A 7 2.32 -3.62 -12.13
N ASN A 8 1.93 -4.07 -13.32
CA ASN A 8 2.42 -3.50 -14.58
C ASN A 8 2.07 -2.01 -14.70
N ASN A 9 0.87 -1.61 -14.29
CA ASN A 9 0.50 -0.19 -14.24
C ASN A 9 1.37 0.60 -13.25
N ILE A 10 1.63 0.05 -12.06
CA ILE A 10 2.52 0.66 -11.05
C ILE A 10 3.93 0.83 -11.63
N LYS A 11 4.47 -0.20 -12.30
CA LYS A 11 5.77 -0.16 -12.96
C LYS A 11 5.83 0.94 -14.02
N SER A 12 4.82 1.04 -14.88
CA SER A 12 4.74 2.09 -15.91
C SER A 12 4.73 3.49 -15.30
N MET A 13 3.94 3.73 -14.25
CA MET A 13 3.92 5.03 -13.55
C MET A 13 5.29 5.36 -12.92
N ALA A 14 5.92 4.40 -12.24
CA ALA A 14 7.21 4.60 -11.60
C ALA A 14 8.33 4.87 -12.62
N GLU A 15 8.32 4.18 -13.75
CA GLU A 15 9.30 4.38 -14.83
C GLU A 15 9.15 5.75 -15.51
N LEU A 16 7.91 6.18 -15.77
CA LEU A 16 7.63 7.51 -16.30
C LEU A 16 8.08 8.62 -15.33
N ALA A 17 7.78 8.47 -14.04
CA ALA A 17 8.22 9.41 -13.00
C ALA A 17 9.76 9.50 -12.94
N LYS A 18 10.44 8.35 -12.95
CA LYS A 18 11.92 8.29 -12.94
C LYS A 18 12.53 8.95 -14.16
N LYS A 19 11.96 8.73 -15.36
CA LYS A 19 12.40 9.39 -16.61
C LYS A 19 12.28 10.92 -16.54
N ASN A 20 11.35 11.43 -15.73
CA ASN A 20 11.14 12.86 -15.50
C ASN A 20 11.77 13.37 -14.20
N HIS A 21 12.73 12.63 -13.63
CA HIS A 21 13.46 13.03 -12.42
C HIS A 21 12.58 13.24 -11.17
N ILE A 22 11.42 12.59 -11.11
CA ILE A 22 10.53 12.61 -9.95
C ILE A 22 10.93 11.45 -9.03
N LYS A 23 11.17 11.73 -7.75
CA LYS A 23 11.44 10.71 -6.73
C LYS A 23 10.16 9.93 -6.43
N VAL A 24 10.22 8.59 -6.51
CA VAL A 24 9.06 7.71 -6.30
C VAL A 24 9.14 7.02 -4.94
N ILE A 25 8.04 7.07 -4.20
CA ILE A 25 7.79 6.25 -3.01
C ILE A 25 6.60 5.34 -3.34
N LEU A 26 6.80 4.02 -3.27
CA LEU A 26 5.74 3.06 -3.48
C LEU A 26 5.14 2.63 -2.14
N CYS A 27 3.82 2.67 -2.04
CA CYS A 27 3.12 2.30 -0.81
C CYS A 27 2.66 0.86 -0.90
N LYS A 28 2.84 0.08 0.19
CA LYS A 28 2.05 -1.13 0.39
C LYS A 28 0.58 -0.72 0.49
N TYR A 29 -0.27 -1.46 -0.21
CA TYR A 29 -1.72 -1.36 -0.15
C TYR A 29 -2.22 -1.64 1.27
N LEU A 30 -3.30 -0.98 1.67
CA LEU A 30 -3.88 -1.12 3.00
C LEU A 30 -4.47 -2.53 3.21
N PRO A 31 -4.54 -3.01 4.47
CA PRO A 31 -5.16 -4.28 4.76
C PRO A 31 -6.67 -4.15 4.62
N VAL A 32 -7.28 -5.04 3.82
CA VAL A 32 -8.73 -5.10 3.60
C VAL A 32 -9.13 -6.57 3.59
N TYR A 33 -10.02 -6.94 4.50
CA TYR A 33 -10.51 -8.31 4.60
C TYR A 33 -11.62 -8.59 3.56
N GLU A 34 -12.60 -7.70 3.48
CA GLU A 34 -13.70 -7.76 2.54
C GLU A 34 -14.15 -6.35 2.14
N TYR A 35 -14.83 -6.25 0.99
CA TYR A 35 -15.47 -5.01 0.57
C TYR A 35 -16.96 -5.05 0.91
N PRO A 36 -17.47 -4.19 1.83
CA PRO A 36 -18.88 -4.19 2.22
C PRO A 36 -19.85 -4.02 1.05
N TRP A 37 -19.45 -3.22 0.05
CA TRP A 37 -20.23 -2.95 -1.17
C TRP A 37 -20.09 -4.02 -2.25
N ASN A 38 -19.17 -4.99 -2.12
CA ASN A 38 -19.02 -6.09 -3.07
C ASN A 38 -18.57 -7.38 -2.39
N LYS A 39 -19.50 -8.02 -1.68
CA LYS A 39 -19.28 -9.29 -0.96
C LYS A 39 -19.04 -10.50 -1.87
N SER A 40 -19.23 -10.35 -3.19
CA SER A 40 -18.94 -11.40 -4.17
C SER A 40 -17.43 -11.61 -4.36
N LEU A 41 -16.61 -10.58 -4.07
CA LEU A 41 -15.17 -10.69 -4.07
C LEU A 41 -14.72 -11.53 -2.87
N LYS A 42 -13.94 -12.58 -3.15
CA LYS A 42 -13.37 -13.49 -2.16
C LYS A 42 -11.85 -13.46 -2.28
N GLY A 43 -11.17 -13.76 -1.18
CA GLY A 43 -9.71 -13.79 -1.14
C GLY A 43 -9.04 -12.41 -1.25
N THR A 44 -9.73 -11.35 -0.84
CA THR A 44 -9.24 -9.97 -0.97
C THR A 44 -7.95 -9.75 -0.17
N ALA A 45 -7.90 -10.24 1.07
CA ALA A 45 -6.72 -10.12 1.91
C ALA A 45 -5.49 -10.79 1.29
N GLU A 46 -5.65 -12.03 0.78
CA GLU A 46 -4.57 -12.80 0.16
C GLU A 46 -4.08 -12.14 -1.13
N GLN A 47 -5.00 -11.61 -1.94
CA GLN A 47 -4.66 -10.86 -3.14
C GLN A 47 -3.85 -9.60 -2.81
N ILE A 48 -4.23 -8.86 -1.76
CA ILE A 48 -3.51 -7.67 -1.30
C ILE A 48 -2.12 -8.03 -0.78
N ILE A 49 -2.00 -9.10 0.02
CA ILE A 49 -0.70 -9.57 0.54
C ILE A 49 0.23 -9.94 -0.63
N ALA A 50 -0.26 -10.69 -1.60
CA ALA A 50 0.52 -11.08 -2.78
C ALA A 50 0.92 -9.86 -3.63
N LEU A 51 0.02 -8.88 -3.80
CA LEU A 51 0.34 -7.63 -4.51
C LEU A 51 1.39 -6.82 -3.77
N ASN A 52 1.29 -6.73 -2.44
CA ASN A 52 2.25 -6.03 -1.59
C ASN A 52 3.64 -6.63 -1.69
N ALA A 53 3.76 -7.97 -1.67
CA ALA A 53 5.04 -8.65 -1.89
C ALA A 53 5.63 -8.26 -3.26
N ALA A 54 4.83 -8.31 -4.33
CA ALA A 54 5.31 -7.97 -5.66
C ALA A 54 5.68 -6.48 -5.83
N ILE A 55 5.00 -5.57 -5.11
CA ILE A 55 5.36 -4.15 -5.04
C ILE A 55 6.72 -3.97 -4.36
N VAL A 56 6.96 -4.68 -3.24
CA VAL A 56 8.23 -4.63 -2.50
C VAL A 56 9.37 -5.14 -3.40
N ASP A 57 9.22 -6.31 -4.01
CA ASP A 57 10.23 -6.89 -4.90
C ASP A 57 10.60 -5.92 -6.04
N TYR A 58 9.58 -5.30 -6.64
CA TYR A 58 9.81 -4.31 -7.70
C TYR A 58 10.54 -3.07 -7.17
N ALA A 59 10.10 -2.52 -6.03
CA ALA A 59 10.71 -1.35 -5.43
C ALA A 59 12.19 -1.59 -5.11
N GLU A 60 12.52 -2.75 -4.52
CA GLU A 60 13.89 -3.16 -4.23
C GLU A 60 14.74 -3.27 -5.50
N SER A 61 14.22 -3.94 -6.53
CA SER A 61 14.91 -4.09 -7.83
C SER A 61 15.21 -2.75 -8.53
N LYS A 62 14.45 -1.70 -8.23
CA LYS A 62 14.59 -0.36 -8.81
C LYS A 62 15.20 0.65 -7.83
N ASN A 63 15.57 0.22 -6.64
CA ASN A 63 16.07 1.03 -5.53
C ASN A 63 15.13 2.21 -5.18
N LEU A 64 13.82 1.91 -5.12
CA LEU A 64 12.77 2.84 -4.72
C LEU A 64 12.46 2.69 -3.23
N THR A 65 11.97 3.77 -2.60
CA THR A 65 11.52 3.69 -1.21
C THR A 65 10.17 3.01 -1.13
N VAL A 66 10.03 2.05 -0.21
CA VAL A 66 8.75 1.46 0.16
C VAL A 66 8.21 2.13 1.42
N LEU A 67 6.94 2.50 1.39
CA LEU A 67 6.16 2.96 2.53
C LEU A 67 5.22 1.83 2.97
N ASP A 68 5.36 1.37 4.21
CA ASP A 68 4.53 0.30 4.78
C ASP A 68 3.30 0.82 5.54
N TYR A 69 2.17 0.97 4.84
CA TYR A 69 0.87 1.20 5.50
C TYR A 69 0.24 -0.07 6.08
N PHE A 70 0.62 -1.25 5.58
CA PHE A 70 -0.08 -2.48 5.89
C PHE A 70 0.17 -2.91 7.34
N THR A 71 1.44 -3.04 7.73
CA THR A 71 1.85 -3.55 9.05
C THR A 71 1.25 -2.78 10.24
N PRO A 72 1.21 -1.44 10.26
CA PRO A 72 0.64 -0.75 11.42
C PRO A 72 -0.91 -0.83 11.49
N LEU A 73 -1.59 -1.04 10.36
CA LEU A 73 -3.04 -1.02 10.27
C LEU A 73 -3.70 -2.41 10.33
N VAL A 74 -2.94 -3.50 10.16
CA VAL A 74 -3.49 -4.85 9.97
C VAL A 74 -3.96 -5.51 11.28
N ASP A 75 -5.11 -6.18 11.24
CA ASP A 75 -5.63 -7.05 12.31
C ASP A 75 -5.22 -8.51 12.10
N GLU A 76 -5.56 -9.39 13.04
CA GLU A 76 -5.26 -10.83 12.97
C GLU A 76 -5.91 -11.59 11.81
N ARG A 77 -6.87 -10.98 11.12
CA ARG A 77 -7.58 -11.53 9.96
C ARG A 77 -7.06 -10.97 8.65
N ASN A 78 -5.95 -10.24 8.67
CA ASN A 78 -5.40 -9.51 7.51
C ASN A 78 -6.33 -8.38 6.99
N GLY A 79 -7.27 -7.92 7.82
CA GLY A 79 -8.10 -6.73 7.59
C GLY A 79 -7.58 -5.50 8.33
N GLN A 80 -8.30 -4.39 8.25
CA GLN A 80 -7.94 -3.19 9.00
C GLN A 80 -8.47 -3.28 10.44
N LYS A 81 -7.64 -2.90 11.43
CA LYS A 81 -8.06 -2.82 12.84
C LYS A 81 -9.30 -1.93 12.99
N ALA A 82 -10.27 -2.38 13.79
CA ALA A 82 -11.55 -1.69 13.96
C ALA A 82 -11.41 -0.24 14.49
N GLU A 83 -10.39 0.05 15.30
CA GLU A 83 -10.11 1.41 15.78
C GLU A 83 -9.66 2.39 14.69
N TYR A 84 -9.22 1.89 13.53
CA TYR A 84 -8.67 2.70 12.43
C TYR A 84 -9.59 2.84 11.23
N THR A 85 -10.76 2.21 11.22
CA THR A 85 -11.71 2.25 10.09
C THR A 85 -13.15 2.28 10.56
N THR A 86 -14.06 2.73 9.70
CA THR A 86 -15.51 2.62 9.92
C THR A 86 -16.16 1.52 9.08
N ASP A 87 -15.51 1.08 8.00
CA ASP A 87 -16.09 0.16 7.02
C ASP A 87 -15.19 -1.03 6.68
N GLY A 88 -14.01 -1.14 7.30
CA GLY A 88 -13.05 -2.20 7.01
C GLY A 88 -12.09 -1.90 5.86
N VAL A 89 -12.23 -0.74 5.21
CA VAL A 89 -11.45 -0.35 4.01
C VAL A 89 -10.82 1.03 4.18
N HIS A 90 -11.64 2.05 4.40
CA HIS A 90 -11.20 3.43 4.47
C HIS A 90 -10.73 3.78 5.89
N PRO A 91 -9.55 4.40 6.04
CA PRO A 91 -9.09 4.87 7.34
C PRO A 91 -10.00 5.98 7.91
N ASN A 92 -10.20 5.95 9.22
CA ASN A 92 -10.74 7.06 9.98
C ASN A 92 -9.60 8.00 10.44
N LEU A 93 -9.91 9.02 11.26
CA LEU A 93 -8.90 9.96 11.76
C LEU A 93 -7.76 9.27 12.53
N ALA A 94 -8.04 8.26 13.34
CA ALA A 94 -7.01 7.54 14.08
C ALA A 94 -6.11 6.74 13.13
N GLY A 95 -6.69 6.09 12.11
CA GLY A 95 -5.95 5.41 11.05
C GLY A 95 -5.04 6.37 10.26
N TYR A 96 -5.56 7.55 9.88
CA TYR A 96 -4.75 8.56 9.19
C TYR A 96 -3.59 9.09 10.03
N LYS A 97 -3.76 9.26 11.35
CA LYS A 97 -2.65 9.64 12.24
C LYS A 97 -1.53 8.60 12.27
N VAL A 98 -1.86 7.31 12.19
CA VAL A 98 -0.88 6.24 12.07
C VAL A 98 -0.16 6.30 10.71
N MET A 99 -0.91 6.53 9.64
CA MET A 99 -0.36 6.69 8.28
C MET A 99 0.57 7.90 8.17
N GLU A 100 0.25 9.02 8.81
CA GLU A 100 1.06 10.25 8.82
C GLU A 100 2.50 9.96 9.30
N VAL A 101 2.66 9.24 10.42
CA VAL A 101 3.97 8.92 11.00
C VAL A 101 4.87 8.14 10.04
N VAL A 102 4.34 7.08 9.42
CA VAL A 102 5.12 6.26 8.47
C VAL A 102 5.37 6.98 7.14
N THR A 103 4.46 7.87 6.74
CA THR A 103 4.61 8.72 5.55
C THR A 103 5.74 9.72 5.72
N ASP A 104 5.76 10.45 6.84
CA ASP A 104 6.81 11.41 7.16
C ASP A 104 8.19 10.75 7.19
N ALA A 105 8.28 9.55 7.77
CA ALA A 105 9.52 8.78 7.81
C ALA A 105 10.00 8.40 6.39
N ALA A 106 9.09 7.94 5.53
CA ALA A 106 9.40 7.59 4.14
C ALA A 106 9.84 8.82 3.33
N ILE A 107 9.12 9.94 3.45
CA ILE A 107 9.45 11.20 2.77
C ILE A 107 10.83 11.70 3.20
N LYS A 108 11.11 11.76 4.51
CA LYS A 108 12.42 12.17 5.04
C LYS A 108 13.54 11.27 4.51
N LYS A 109 13.33 9.96 4.46
CA LYS A 109 14.31 9.01 3.89
C LYS A 109 14.58 9.24 2.40
N THR A 110 13.57 9.61 1.61
CA THR A 110 13.68 9.77 0.15
C THR A 110 14.18 11.15 -0.26
N ILE A 111 13.72 12.20 0.41
CA ILE A 111 13.98 13.61 0.05
C ILE A 111 15.09 14.22 0.92
N GLY A 112 15.25 13.80 2.17
CA GLY A 112 16.20 14.35 3.15
C GLY A 112 17.68 14.01 2.94
N LYS A 113 18.10 13.79 1.68
CA LYS A 113 19.49 13.80 1.25
C LYS A 113 19.72 14.97 0.31
#